data_AF-A0A3S1REK1-F1
#
_entry.id   AF-A0A3S1REK1-F1
#
_cell.length_a   1.000
_cell.length_b   1.000
_cell.length_c   1.000
_cell.angle_alpha   90.00
_cell.angle_beta   90.00
_cell.angle_gamma   90.00
#
_symmetry.space_group_name_H-M   'P 1'
#
loop_
_entity.id
_entity.type
_entity.pdbx_description
1 polymer ?
#
loop_
_entity_poly.entity_id
_entity_poly.type
_entity_poly.pdbx_seq_one_letter_code
_entity_poly.pdbx_strand_id
1 'polypeptide(L)'
;MTTATAAVAATGREGRRTAVLLAAAQAIVGSAAPIAISLGALAGQYLLGPDKSLATAPITGFNLGVALGALPAAAIIRSLGYRGGFMTGTVVTALGALIATLALFQASFWLFAFGLCVIGVGGAFVQQFRF
;
A
#
# COMPACT_ATOMS: atom_id res chain seq x y z
N MET A 1 32.62 -15.76 -29.61
CA MET A 1 32.20 -16.30 -28.29
C MET A 1 32.31 -15.28 -27.15
N THR A 2 33.27 -14.34 -27.17
CA THR A 2 33.52 -13.36 -26.09
C THR A 2 32.47 -12.24 -25.94
N THR A 3 31.82 -11.83 -27.03
CA THR A 3 30.77 -10.78 -27.02
C THR A 3 29.45 -11.25 -26.40
N ALA A 4 29.10 -12.52 -26.61
CA ALA A 4 27.88 -13.12 -26.04
C ALA A 4 27.96 -13.21 -24.50
N THR A 5 29.12 -13.58 -23.95
CA THR A 5 29.34 -13.68 -22.49
C THR A 5 29.28 -12.31 -21.81
N ALA A 6 29.79 -11.25 -22.46
CA ALA A 6 29.72 -9.88 -21.96
C ALA A 6 28.27 -9.34 -21.92
N ALA A 7 27.47 -9.65 -22.96
CA ALA A 7 26.05 -9.28 -23.02
C ALA A 7 25.21 -10.01 -21.95
N VAL A 8 25.47 -11.29 -21.71
CA VAL A 8 24.81 -12.08 -20.65
C VAL A 8 25.19 -11.56 -19.26
N ALA A 9 26.45 -11.20 -19.04
CA ALA A 9 26.90 -10.62 -17.77
C ALA A 9 26.35 -9.21 -17.50
N ALA A 10 26.14 -8.40 -18.55
CA ALA A 10 25.48 -7.09 -18.45
C ALA A 10 23.98 -7.26 -18.12
N THR A 11 23.29 -8.15 -18.84
CA THR A 11 21.87 -8.50 -18.60
C THR A 11 21.66 -9.04 -17.18
N GLY A 12 22.58 -9.88 -16.68
CA GLY A 12 22.54 -10.38 -15.30
C GLY A 12 22.73 -9.29 -14.24
N ARG A 13 23.57 -8.28 -14.51
CA ARG A 13 23.74 -7.11 -13.64
C ARG A 13 22.50 -6.22 -13.62
N GLU A 14 21.87 -6.01 -14.77
CA GLU A 14 20.61 -5.25 -14.90
C GLU A 14 19.43 -5.96 -14.24
N GLY A 15 19.33 -7.28 -14.43
CA GLY A 15 18.36 -8.13 -13.74
C GLY A 15 18.51 -8.07 -12.22
N ARG A 16 19.75 -8.15 -11.70
CA ARG A 16 20.02 -8.04 -10.26
C ARG A 16 19.67 -6.66 -9.71
N ARG A 17 19.97 -5.58 -10.44
CA ARG A 17 19.57 -4.21 -10.04
C ARG A 17 18.06 -4.04 -10.00
N THR A 18 17.36 -4.53 -11.02
CA THR A 18 15.90 -4.47 -11.10
C THR A 18 15.25 -5.27 -9.98
N ALA A 19 15.76 -6.48 -9.69
CA ALA A 19 15.28 -7.29 -8.59
C ALA A 19 15.44 -6.60 -7.22
N VAL A 20 16.59 -5.95 -6.97
CA VAL A 20 16.82 -5.19 -5.73
C VAL A 20 15.88 -3.99 -5.63
N LEU A 21 15.68 -3.25 -6.73
CA LEU A 21 14.74 -2.12 -6.76
C LEU A 21 13.30 -2.57 -6.49
N LEU A 22 12.86 -3.66 -7.11
CA LEU A 22 11.52 -4.22 -6.88
C LEU A 22 11.38 -4.77 -5.46
N ALA A 23 12.40 -5.43 -4.93
CA ALA A 23 12.40 -5.91 -3.55
C ALA A 23 12.31 -4.76 -2.54
N ALA A 24 13.06 -3.68 -2.75
CA ALA A 24 12.99 -2.48 -1.91
C ALA A 24 11.61 -1.82 -2.00
N ALA A 25 11.06 -1.67 -3.20
CA ALA A 25 9.72 -1.13 -3.40
C ALA A 25 8.65 -2.00 -2.70
N GLN A 26 8.74 -3.33 -2.83
CA GLN A 26 7.84 -4.27 -2.15
C GLN A 26 8.01 -4.26 -0.64
N ALA A 27 9.21 -4.04 -0.11
CA ALA A 27 9.41 -3.89 1.32
C ALA A 27 8.70 -2.63 1.85
N ILE A 28 8.84 -1.50 1.15
CA ILE A 28 8.18 -0.23 1.50
C ILE A 28 6.66 -0.41 1.44
N VAL A 29 6.13 -0.87 0.32
CA VAL A 29 4.69 -1.04 0.13
C VAL A 29 4.13 -2.12 1.07
N GLY A 30 4.86 -3.22 1.26
CA GLY A 30 4.49 -4.31 2.15
C GLY A 30 4.45 -3.90 3.63
N SER A 31 5.24 -2.90 4.04
CA SER A 31 5.20 -2.35 5.39
C SER A 31 3.94 -1.52 5.69
N ALA A 32 3.20 -1.05 4.68
CA ALA A 32 2.02 -0.21 4.89
C ALA A 32 0.92 -0.92 5.70
N ALA A 33 0.70 -2.22 5.47
CA ALA A 33 -0.31 -3.00 6.19
C ALA A 33 -0.01 -3.15 7.70
N PRO A 34 1.17 -3.64 8.13
CA PRO A 34 1.47 -3.70 9.57
C PRO A 34 1.51 -2.32 10.23
N ILE A 35 2.00 -1.29 9.54
CA ILE A 35 1.96 0.10 10.04
C ILE A 35 0.51 0.55 10.27
N ALA A 36 -0.38 0.33 9.30
CA ALA A 36 -1.80 0.68 9.41
C ALA A 36 -2.50 -0.08 10.55
N ILE A 37 -2.17 -1.35 10.76
CA ILE A 37 -2.70 -2.15 11.87
C ILE A 37 -2.23 -1.60 13.22
N SER A 38 -0.93 -1.35 13.37
CA SER A 38 -0.35 -0.80 14.60
C SER A 38 -0.89 0.60 14.92
N LEU A 39 -0.91 1.50 13.93
CA LEU A 39 -1.48 2.84 14.10
C LEU A 39 -3.00 2.82 14.26
N GLY A 40 -3.71 1.92 13.60
CA GLY A 40 -5.15 1.73 13.77
C GLY A 40 -5.51 1.37 15.21
N ALA A 41 -4.76 0.45 15.81
CA ALA A 41 -4.93 0.09 17.21
C ALA A 41 -4.60 1.25 18.17
N LEU A 42 -3.49 1.96 17.93
CA LEU A 42 -3.09 3.12 18.72
C LEU A 42 -4.10 4.26 18.62
N ALA A 43 -4.55 4.61 17.41
CA ALA A 43 -5.54 5.66 17.18
C ALA A 43 -6.89 5.30 17.82
N GLY A 44 -7.30 4.03 17.77
CA GLY A 44 -8.48 3.54 18.46
C GLY A 44 -8.41 3.61 19.99
N GLN A 45 -7.21 3.60 20.59
CA GLN A 45 -7.01 3.81 22.02
C GLN A 45 -6.81 5.29 22.40
N TYR A 46 -6.17 6.08 21.53
CA TYR A 46 -5.71 7.43 21.85
C TYR A 46 -6.75 8.50 21.49
N LEU A 47 -7.56 8.31 20.44
CA LEU A 47 -8.57 9.28 19.99
C LEU A 47 -9.97 8.99 20.53
N LEU A 48 -10.28 7.75 20.87
CA LEU A 48 -11.53 7.39 21.56
C LEU A 48 -11.27 7.34 23.06
N GLY A 49 -11.73 8.36 23.79
CA GLY A 49 -11.57 8.43 25.24
C GLY A 49 -12.33 7.31 26.01
N PRO A 50 -13.40 7.62 26.74
CA PRO A 50 -14.11 6.63 27.56
C PRO A 50 -14.91 5.60 26.73
N ASP A 51 -15.39 5.96 25.54
CA ASP A 51 -16.21 5.09 24.69
C ASP A 51 -15.36 4.40 23.61
N LYS A 52 -14.88 3.19 23.92
CA LYS A 52 -13.96 2.40 23.07
C LYS A 52 -14.68 1.60 21.97
N SER A 53 -15.99 1.79 21.80
CA SER A 53 -16.81 0.97 20.89
C SER A 53 -16.39 1.06 19.42
N LEU A 54 -15.79 2.19 18.99
CA LEU A 54 -15.34 2.38 17.61
C LEU A 54 -13.82 2.13 17.44
N ALA A 55 -13.11 1.58 18.43
CA ALA A 55 -11.66 1.41 18.33
C ALA A 55 -11.20 0.54 17.14
N THR A 56 -12.09 -0.32 16.62
CA THR A 56 -11.85 -1.16 15.44
C THR A 56 -12.28 -0.50 14.12
N ALA A 57 -12.95 0.65 14.15
CA ALA A 57 -13.42 1.33 12.95
C ALA A 57 -12.30 1.73 11.96
N PRO A 58 -11.07 2.13 12.38
CA PRO A 58 -10.01 2.44 11.44
C PRO A 58 -9.54 1.21 10.67
N ILE A 59 -9.37 0.08 11.37
CA ILE A 59 -8.99 -1.21 10.77
C ILE A 59 -10.12 -1.75 9.88
N THR A 60 -11.38 -1.54 10.28
CA THR A 60 -12.55 -1.90 9.47
C THR A 60 -12.58 -1.05 8.19
N GLY A 61 -12.29 0.25 8.28
CA GLY A 61 -12.13 1.14 7.15
C GLY A 61 -11.03 0.71 6.20
N PHE A 62 -9.86 0.30 6.71
CA PHE A 62 -8.79 -0.28 5.90
C PHE A 62 -9.27 -1.53 5.14
N ASN A 63 -9.90 -2.49 5.82
CA ASN A 63 -10.40 -3.71 5.17
C ASN A 63 -11.51 -3.42 4.13
N LEU A 64 -12.41 -2.49 4.43
CA LEU A 64 -13.42 -2.01 3.47
C LEU A 64 -12.76 -1.40 2.25
N GLY A 65 -11.74 -0.57 2.44
CA GLY A 65 -10.94 0.00 1.36
C GLY A 65 -10.29 -1.07 0.49
N VAL A 66 -9.69 -2.09 1.10
CA VAL A 66 -9.12 -3.24 0.36
C VAL A 66 -10.20 -3.95 -0.46
N ALA A 67 -11.35 -4.25 0.15
CA ALA A 67 -12.44 -4.95 -0.51
C ALA A 67 -13.02 -4.16 -1.69
N LEU A 68 -13.25 -2.85 -1.50
CA LEU A 68 -13.72 -1.93 -2.54
C LEU A 68 -12.66 -1.72 -3.62
N GLY A 69 -11.38 -1.71 -3.25
CA GLY A 69 -10.25 -1.54 -4.16
C GLY A 69 -9.96 -2.76 -5.02
N ALA A 70 -10.34 -3.96 -4.60
CA ALA A 70 -10.01 -5.20 -5.31
C ALA A 70 -10.62 -5.26 -6.73
N LEU A 71 -11.90 -4.90 -6.88
CA LEU A 71 -12.60 -4.88 -8.16
C LEU A 71 -12.02 -3.86 -9.17
N PRO A 72 -11.88 -2.56 -8.84
CA PRO A 72 -11.28 -1.57 -9.74
C PRO A 72 -9.80 -1.86 -9.98
N ALA A 73 -9.07 -2.41 -9.00
CA ALA A 73 -7.68 -2.82 -9.19
C ALA A 73 -7.54 -3.88 -10.28
N ALA A 74 -8.42 -4.89 -10.30
CA ALA A 74 -8.39 -5.93 -11.32
C ALA A 74 -8.68 -5.36 -12.71
N ALA A 75 -9.63 -4.42 -12.81
CA ALA A 75 -9.98 -3.75 -14.06
C ALA A 75 -8.87 -2.82 -14.58
N ILE A 76 -8.20 -2.08 -13.68
CA ILE A 76 -7.08 -1.19 -14.03
C ILE A 76 -5.85 -1.99 -14.44
N ILE A 77 -5.51 -3.06 -13.72
CA ILE A 77 -4.39 -3.95 -14.11
C ILE A 77 -4.65 -4.58 -15.49
N ARG A 78 -5.90 -4.96 -15.77
CA ARG A 78 -6.28 -5.49 -17.09
C ARG A 78 -6.17 -4.47 -18.22
N SER A 79 -6.34 -3.17 -17.94
CA SER A 79 -6.33 -2.11 -18.97
C SER A 79 -4.98 -1.41 -19.14
N LEU A 80 -4.29 -1.07 -18.04
CA LEU A 80 -2.98 -0.39 -18.04
C LEU A 80 -1.78 -1.34 -17.96
N GLY A 81 -2.04 -2.64 -17.74
CA GLY A 81 -1.02 -3.65 -17.51
C GLY A 81 -0.40 -3.60 -16.11
N TYR A 82 0.41 -4.60 -15.81
CA TYR A 82 1.02 -4.81 -14.49
C TYR A 82 1.87 -3.62 -13.99
N ARG A 83 2.66 -2.99 -14.86
CA ARG A 83 3.49 -1.82 -14.47
C ARG A 83 2.66 -0.60 -14.11
N GLY A 84 1.63 -0.30 -14.90
CA GLY A 84 0.72 0.82 -14.67
C GLY A 84 -0.09 0.63 -13.38
N GLY A 85 -0.63 -0.57 -13.17
CA GLY A 85 -1.36 -0.93 -11.95
C GLY A 85 -0.53 -0.80 -10.67
N PHE A 86 0.76 -1.14 -10.74
CA PHE A 86 1.67 -0.97 -9.60
C PHE A 86 1.89 0.51 -9.29
N MET A 87 2.18 1.34 -10.29
CA MET A 87 2.37 2.78 -10.08
C MET A 87 1.10 3.43 -9.52
N THR A 88 -0.07 3.11 -10.05
CA THR A 88 -1.34 3.67 -9.54
C THR A 88 -1.61 3.24 -8.11
N GLY A 89 -1.41 1.96 -7.77
CA GLY A 89 -1.59 1.47 -6.40
C GLY A 89 -0.64 2.15 -5.41
N THR A 90 0.62 2.36 -5.81
CA THR A 90 1.63 3.02 -4.99
C THR A 90 1.28 4.49 -4.75
N VAL A 91 0.82 5.20 -5.78
CA VAL A 91 0.40 6.61 -5.66
C VAL A 91 -0.84 6.74 -4.76
N VAL A 92 -1.84 5.88 -4.93
CA VAL A 92 -3.04 5.87 -4.07
C VAL A 92 -2.66 5.59 -2.61
N THR A 93 -1.77 4.62 -2.39
CA THR A 93 -1.26 4.30 -1.04
C THR A 93 -0.53 5.48 -0.43
N ALA A 94 0.33 6.16 -1.19
CA ALA A 94 1.08 7.32 -0.73
C ALA A 94 0.16 8.51 -0.37
N LEU A 95 -0.86 8.77 -1.19
CA LEU A 95 -1.87 9.79 -0.89
C LEU A 95 -2.67 9.44 0.36
N GLY A 96 -3.10 8.19 0.51
CA GLY A 96 -3.78 7.71 1.72
C GLY A 96 -2.91 7.86 2.98
N ALA A 97 -1.63 7.53 2.88
CA ALA A 97 -0.66 7.69 3.96
C ALA A 97 -0.49 9.17 4.36
N LEU A 98 -0.37 10.07 3.38
CA LEU A 98 -0.29 11.51 3.63
C LEU A 98 -1.56 12.02 4.35
N ILE A 99 -2.74 11.60 3.91
CA ILE A 99 -4.02 11.94 4.55
C ILE A 99 -4.05 11.41 6.00
N ALA A 100 -3.64 10.16 6.21
CA ALA A 100 -3.59 9.55 7.54
C ALA A 100 -2.62 10.29 8.48
N THR A 101 -1.45 10.68 8.00
CA THR A 101 -0.48 11.48 8.76
C THR A 101 -1.06 12.85 9.13
N LEU A 102 -1.68 13.56 8.20
CA LEU A 102 -2.32 14.86 8.48
C LEU A 102 -3.48 14.73 9.46
N ALA A 103 -4.27 13.64 9.36
CA ALA A 103 -5.35 13.36 10.28
C ALA A 103 -4.88 13.12 11.72
N LEU A 104 -3.71 12.50 11.90
CA LEU A 104 -3.06 12.33 13.20
C LEU A 104 -2.67 13.67 13.82
N PHE A 105 -2.11 14.60 13.04
CA PHE A 105 -1.81 15.96 13.53
C PHE A 105 -3.06 16.73 13.94
N GLN A 106 -4.18 16.53 13.22
CA GLN A 106 -5.47 17.14 13.54
C GLN A 106 -6.26 16.40 14.63
N ALA A 107 -5.73 15.29 15.18
CA ALA A 107 -6.41 14.39 16.11
C ALA A 107 -7.83 13.99 15.65
N SER A 108 -8.06 13.87 14.33
CA SER A 108 -9.37 13.59 13.77
C SER A 108 -9.53 12.11 13.43
N PHE A 109 -10.37 11.43 14.21
CA PHE A 109 -10.58 9.98 14.11
C PHE A 109 -11.15 9.56 12.76
N TRP A 110 -12.17 10.26 12.28
CA TRP A 110 -12.84 9.96 11.01
C TRP A 110 -11.92 10.19 9.81
N LEU A 111 -11.13 11.26 9.85
CA LEU A 111 -10.18 11.56 8.79
C LEU A 111 -9.05 10.53 8.73
N PHE A 112 -8.63 10.01 9.90
CA PHE A 112 -7.66 8.92 10.00
C PHE A 112 -8.23 7.60 9.46
N ALA A 113 -9.48 7.26 9.82
CA ALA A 113 -10.17 6.09 9.27
C ALA A 113 -10.35 6.17 7.75
N PHE A 114 -10.65 7.36 7.22
CA PHE A 114 -10.71 7.59 5.78
C PHE A 114 -9.33 7.42 5.12
N GLY A 115 -8.27 7.98 5.71
CA GLY A 115 -6.90 7.76 5.25
C GLY A 115 -6.55 6.27 5.18
N LEU A 116 -6.86 5.50 6.23
CA LEU A 116 -6.67 4.04 6.25
C LEU A 116 -7.48 3.32 5.16
N CYS A 117 -8.72 3.76 4.91
CA CYS A 117 -9.52 3.23 3.81
C CYS A 117 -8.82 3.44 2.46
N VAL A 118 -8.29 4.63 2.19
CA VAL A 118 -7.55 4.94 0.96
C VAL A 118 -6.25 4.12 0.86
N ILE A 119 -5.52 3.95 1.97
CA ILE A 119 -4.34 3.06 2.02
C ILE A 119 -4.76 1.62 1.68
N GLY A 120 -5.89 1.16 2.21
CA GLY A 120 -6.46 -0.15 1.91
C GLY A 120 -6.78 -0.34 0.43
N VAL A 121 -7.40 0.65 -0.21
CA VAL A 121 -7.64 0.65 -1.67
C VAL A 121 -6.32 0.45 -2.42
N GLY A 122 -5.29 1.22 -2.08
CA GLY A 122 -3.96 1.07 -2.67
C GLY A 122 -3.32 -0.30 -2.41
N GLY A 123 -3.49 -0.85 -1.21
CA GLY A 123 -3.04 -2.19 -0.82
C GLY A 123 -3.68 -3.31 -1.64
N ALA A 124 -4.93 -3.17 -2.06
CA ALA A 124 -5.61 -4.14 -2.92
C ALA A 124 -4.93 -4.29 -4.29
N PHE A 125 -4.43 -3.19 -4.86
CA PHE A 125 -3.63 -3.25 -6.10
C PHE A 125 -2.38 -4.09 -5.87
N VAL A 126 -1.70 -3.89 -4.75
CA VAL A 126 -0.45 -4.58 -4.40
C VAL A 126 -0.70 -6.07 -4.16
N GLN A 127 -1.82 -6.43 -3.53
CA GLN A 127 -2.18 -7.82 -3.28
C GLN A 127 -2.38 -8.64 -4.56
N GLN A 128 -2.84 -8.04 -5.66
CA GLN A 128 -3.01 -8.74 -6.92
C GLN A 128 -1.70 -9.12 -7.63
N PHE A 129 -0.56 -8.54 -7.24
CA PHE A 129 0.75 -8.92 -7.78
C PHE A 129 1.38 -10.12 -7.07
N ARG A 130 0.75 -10.64 -6.01
CA ARG A 130 1.31 -11.70 -5.17
C ARG A 130 1.04 -13.11 -5.71
N PHE A 131 0.39 -13.22 -6.86
CA PHE A 131 0.09 -14.46 -7.60
C PHE A 131 0.45 -14.28 -9.08
#